data_AF-A0A1Y3GAI9-F1
#
_entry.id   AF-A0A1Y3GAI9-F1
#
_cell.length_a   1.000
_cell.length_b   1.000
_cell.length_c   1.000
_cell.angle_alpha   90.00
_cell.angle_beta   90.00
_cell.angle_gamma   90.00
#
_symmetry.space_group_name_H-M   'P 1'
#
loop_
_entity.id
_entity.type
_entity.pdbx_description
1 polymer ?
#
loop_
_entity_poly.entity_id
_entity_poly.type
_entity_poly.pdbx_seq_one_letter_code
_entity_poly.pdbx_strand_id
1 'polypeptide(L)'
;MIIGDIIMPTMDYEGKAEIELEKIKNHTEITEKNKELLIKYHRDLVLDGYSGARKHKLLNTLKIIAIEIEYNFKEATKKDYMIIIKSFYKWINNGEYPEKVKWIKTTLKNRNKKLPQFNKF
;
A
#
# COMPACT_ATOMS: atom_id res chain seq x y z
N MET A 1 -28.38 4.17 -30.24
CA MET A 1 -28.88 4.67 -28.95
C MET A 1 -27.77 4.44 -27.92
N ILE A 2 -26.91 5.45 -27.72
CA ILE A 2 -25.78 5.39 -26.77
C ILE A 2 -26.28 6.01 -25.47
N ILE A 3 -26.28 5.22 -24.39
CA ILE A 3 -26.63 5.69 -23.05
C ILE A 3 -25.47 6.55 -22.56
N GLY A 4 -25.79 7.80 -22.23
CA GLY A 4 -24.83 8.86 -21.92
C GLY A 4 -23.95 8.56 -20.73
N ASP A 5 -22.70 9.00 -20.88
CA ASP A 5 -21.66 9.01 -19.85
C ASP A 5 -22.14 9.76 -18.60
N ILE A 6 -22.30 9.02 -17.50
CA ILE A 6 -22.35 9.61 -16.16
C ILE A 6 -20.94 10.10 -15.86
N ILE A 7 -20.66 11.36 -16.17
CA ILE A 7 -19.45 12.05 -15.70
C ILE A 7 -19.59 12.20 -14.18
N MET A 8 -19.07 11.22 -13.42
CA MET A 8 -18.74 11.45 -12.02
C MET A 8 -17.63 12.52 -11.97
N PRO A 9 -17.68 13.50 -11.05
CA PRO A 9 -16.59 14.45 -10.89
C PRO A 9 -15.30 13.67 -10.68
N THR A 10 -14.31 13.91 -11.53
CA THR A 10 -13.01 13.22 -11.49
C THR A 10 -12.34 13.55 -10.17
N MET A 11 -12.45 12.65 -9.19
CA MET A 11 -11.73 12.79 -7.92
C MET A 11 -10.24 12.74 -8.24
N ASP A 12 -9.51 13.83 -7.97
CA ASP A 12 -8.06 13.90 -8.19
C ASP A 12 -7.33 13.03 -7.17
N TYR A 13 -7.23 11.75 -7.51
CA TYR A 13 -6.50 10.77 -6.73
C TYR A 13 -4.98 10.90 -6.90
N GLU A 14 -4.50 11.64 -7.91
CA GLU A 14 -3.08 11.90 -8.08
C GLU A 14 -2.61 12.90 -7.02
N GLY A 15 -3.31 14.02 -6.88
CA GLY A 15 -3.06 14.99 -5.81
C GLY A 15 -3.15 14.37 -4.41
N LYS A 16 -4.09 13.44 -4.18
CA LYS A 16 -4.18 12.73 -2.88
C LYS A 16 -2.98 11.84 -2.59
N ALA A 17 -2.41 11.18 -3.60
CA ALA A 17 -1.23 10.36 -3.42
C ALA A 17 0.01 11.21 -3.10
N GLU A 18 0.14 12.39 -3.72
CA GLU A 18 1.21 13.34 -3.42
C GLU A 18 1.09 13.95 -2.02
N ILE A 19 -0.12 14.35 -1.61
CA ILE A 19 -0.39 14.81 -0.24
C ILE A 19 0.04 13.73 0.78
N GLU A 20 -0.22 12.46 0.47
CA GLU A 20 0.16 11.35 1.34
C GLU A 20 1.68 11.18 1.43
N LEU A 21 2.42 11.43 0.34
CA LEU A 21 3.88 11.44 0.37
C LEU A 21 4.43 12.57 1.23
N GLU A 22 3.85 13.77 1.16
CA GLU A 22 4.26 14.88 2.01
C GLU A 22 4.02 14.57 3.49
N LYS A 23 2.91 13.92 3.83
CA LYS A 23 2.67 13.42 5.20
C LYS A 23 3.70 12.38 5.63
N ILE A 24 4.07 11.45 4.76
CA ILE A 24 5.08 10.41 5.05
C ILE A 24 6.45 11.04 5.31
N LYS A 25 6.88 11.99 4.47
CA LYS A 25 8.18 12.68 4.61
C LYS A 25 8.31 13.38 5.96
N ASN A 26 7.24 14.08 6.36
CA ASN A 26 7.20 14.88 7.58
C ASN A 26 6.82 14.08 8.85
N HIS A 27 6.55 12.78 8.73
CA HIS A 27 6.17 11.96 9.88
C HIS A 27 7.37 11.73 10.81
N THR A 28 7.20 11.99 12.10
CA THR A 28 8.28 11.84 13.10
C THR A 28 8.51 10.39 13.51
N GLU A 29 7.46 9.58 13.52
CA GLU A 29 7.51 8.18 14.01
C GLU A 29 7.90 7.16 12.93
N ILE A 30 7.86 7.52 11.65
CA ILE A 30 8.28 6.60 10.57
C ILE A 30 9.79 6.69 10.45
N THR A 31 10.48 5.55 10.53
CA THR A 31 11.93 5.51 10.31
C THR A 31 12.30 6.08 8.94
N GLU A 32 13.44 6.77 8.84
CA GLU A 32 13.92 7.32 7.56
C GLU A 32 14.01 6.25 6.47
N LYS A 33 14.42 5.03 6.85
CA LYS A 33 14.48 3.92 5.91
C LYS A 33 13.11 3.55 5.35
N ASN A 34 12.09 3.51 6.20
CA ASN A 34 10.73 3.25 5.75
C ASN A 34 10.20 4.38 4.85
N LYS A 35 10.54 5.64 5.14
CA LYS A 35 10.16 6.77 4.28
C LYS A 35 10.73 6.62 2.87
N GLU A 36 12.03 6.36 2.74
CA GLU A 36 12.68 6.10 1.44
C GLU A 36 11.97 4.99 0.66
N LEU A 37 11.65 3.91 1.35
CA LEU A 37 11.02 2.72 0.80
C LEU A 37 9.56 2.95 0.37
N LEU A 38 8.81 3.74 1.13
CA LEU A 38 7.45 4.17 0.77
C LEU A 38 7.45 5.09 -0.46
N ILE A 39 8.41 6.02 -0.54
CA ILE A 39 8.59 6.90 -1.70
C ILE A 39 8.95 6.08 -2.94
N LYS A 40 9.90 5.15 -2.81
CA LYS A 40 10.27 4.21 -3.88
C LYS A 40 9.06 3.40 -4.35
N TYR A 41 8.28 2.86 -3.42
CA TYR A 41 7.09 2.09 -3.76
C TYR A 41 6.06 2.91 -4.53
N HIS A 42 5.81 4.17 -4.12
CA HIS A 42 4.94 5.06 -4.87
C HIS A 42 5.44 5.26 -6.31
N ARG A 43 6.74 5.52 -6.49
CA ARG A 43 7.37 5.64 -7.82
C ARG A 43 7.13 4.39 -8.67
N ASP A 44 7.34 3.21 -8.10
CA ASP A 44 7.11 1.94 -8.79
C ASP A 44 5.63 1.72 -9.16
N LEU A 45 4.68 2.23 -8.37
CA LEU A 45 3.25 2.18 -8.70
C LEU A 45 2.90 3.12 -9.85
N VAL A 46 3.53 4.29 -9.92
CA VAL A 46 3.37 5.25 -11.03
C VAL A 46 3.93 4.66 -12.32
N LEU A 47 5.16 4.14 -12.30
CA LEU A 47 5.82 3.57 -13.49
C LEU A 47 5.05 2.39 -14.09
N ASP A 48 4.42 1.57 -13.26
CA ASP A 48 3.61 0.44 -13.71
C ASP A 48 2.17 0.83 -14.11
N GLY A 49 1.84 2.12 -14.14
CA GLY A 49 0.55 2.61 -14.65
C GLY A 49 -0.65 2.33 -13.75
N TYR A 50 -0.46 2.20 -12.42
CA TYR A 50 -1.59 2.01 -11.51
C TYR A 50 -2.46 3.27 -11.46
N SER A 51 -3.78 3.10 -11.57
CA SER A 51 -4.77 4.18 -11.39
C SER A 51 -4.56 4.92 -10.06
N GLY A 52 -4.78 6.24 -10.01
CA GLY A 52 -4.66 7.05 -8.79
C GLY A 52 -5.34 6.45 -7.55
N ALA A 53 -6.56 5.95 -7.70
CA ALA A 53 -7.30 5.33 -6.60
C ALA A 53 -6.58 4.09 -6.03
N ARG A 54 -6.01 3.23 -6.89
CA ARG A 54 -5.20 2.08 -6.46
C ARG A 54 -3.89 2.52 -5.83
N LYS A 55 -3.20 3.52 -6.40
CA LYS A 55 -1.97 4.10 -5.81
C LYS A 55 -2.22 4.57 -4.38
N HIS A 56 -3.20 5.45 -4.21
CA HIS A 56 -3.59 6.00 -2.90
C HIS A 56 -3.96 4.90 -1.91
N LYS A 57 -4.81 3.94 -2.30
CA LYS A 57 -5.22 2.85 -1.41
C LYS A 57 -4.05 2.00 -0.93
N LEU A 58 -3.15 1.64 -1.83
CA LEU A 58 -2.00 0.79 -1.52
C LEU A 58 -0.97 1.54 -0.67
N LEU A 59 -0.65 2.78 -1.04
CA LEU A 59 0.30 3.62 -0.31
C LEU A 59 -0.20 3.92 1.11
N ASN A 60 -1.46 4.36 1.26
CA ASN A 60 -2.04 4.66 2.56
C ASN A 60 -2.10 3.43 3.48
N THR A 61 -2.44 2.25 2.92
CA THR A 61 -2.44 1.01 3.72
C THR A 61 -1.03 0.71 4.25
N LEU A 62 -0.01 0.84 3.40
CA LEU A 62 1.36 0.55 3.79
C LEU A 62 1.91 1.57 4.80
N LYS A 63 1.53 2.85 4.67
CA LYS A 63 1.82 3.89 5.65
C LYS A 63 1.25 3.54 7.03
N ILE A 64 -0.02 3.12 7.11
CA ILE A 64 -0.65 2.69 8.36
C ILE A 64 0.15 1.56 9.00
N ILE A 65 0.62 0.59 8.22
CA ILE A 65 1.46 -0.50 8.73
C ILE A 65 2.81 0.01 9.24
N ALA A 66 3.39 1.03 8.60
CA ALA A 66 4.65 1.63 9.04
C ALA A 66 4.51 2.36 10.38
N ILE A 67 3.35 2.97 10.64
CA ILE A 67 3.05 3.77 11.84
C ILE A 67 2.52 2.86 12.96
N GLU A 68 1.33 2.30 12.78
CA GLU A 68 0.55 1.64 13.85
C GLU A 68 1.18 0.33 14.33
N ILE A 69 2.01 -0.29 13.49
CA ILE A 69 2.60 -1.61 13.76
C ILE A 69 4.13 -1.50 13.83
N GLU A 70 4.67 -0.27 13.79
CA GLU A 70 6.11 0.05 13.82
C GLU A 70 6.95 -0.93 12.99
N TYR A 71 6.49 -1.28 11.78
CA TYR A 71 7.12 -2.34 11.01
C TYR A 71 8.25 -1.79 10.15
N ASN A 72 9.49 -2.17 10.47
CA ASN A 72 10.64 -1.85 9.64
C ASN A 72 10.60 -2.64 8.33
N PHE A 73 10.34 -1.93 7.23
CA PHE A 73 10.54 -2.44 5.89
C PHE A 73 12.06 -2.60 5.71
N LYS A 74 12.55 -3.84 5.83
CA LYS A 74 13.91 -4.21 5.39
C LYS A 74 14.06 -3.92 3.88
N GLU A 75 15.09 -4.45 3.22
CA GLU A 75 15.21 -4.42 1.75
C GLU A 75 14.00 -5.08 1.07
N ALA A 76 12.95 -4.28 0.89
CA ALA A 76 11.65 -4.66 0.42
C ALA A 76 11.51 -4.22 -1.03
N THR A 77 11.02 -5.15 -1.83
CA THR A 77 10.66 -4.91 -3.23
C THR A 77 9.21 -4.51 -3.34
N LYS A 78 8.79 -3.99 -4.50
CA LYS A 78 7.37 -3.78 -4.84
C LYS A 78 6.49 -4.98 -4.47
N LYS A 79 6.98 -6.19 -4.78
CA LYS A 79 6.29 -7.45 -4.48
C LYS A 79 6.18 -7.71 -2.97
N ASP A 80 7.21 -7.37 -2.20
CA ASP A 80 7.18 -7.49 -0.74
C ASP A 80 6.11 -6.57 -0.13
N TYR A 81 6.00 -5.32 -0.59
CA TYR A 81 4.94 -4.41 -0.14
C TYR A 81 3.54 -4.93 -0.45
N MET A 82 3.33 -5.45 -1.67
CA MET A 82 2.07 -6.08 -2.08
C MET A 82 1.71 -7.27 -1.18
N ILE A 83 2.71 -8.07 -0.78
CA ILE A 83 2.54 -9.17 0.17
C ILE A 83 2.16 -8.63 1.56
N ILE A 84 2.86 -7.61 2.06
CA ILE A 84 2.59 -6.99 3.37
C ILE A 84 1.15 -6.47 3.41
N ILE A 85 0.73 -5.71 2.40
CA ILE A 85 -0.63 -5.19 2.28
C ILE A 85 -1.65 -6.34 2.24
N LYS A 86 -1.41 -7.37 1.43
CA LYS A 86 -2.32 -8.51 1.32
C LYS A 86 -2.45 -9.27 2.65
N SER A 87 -1.35 -9.45 3.38
CA SER A 87 -1.33 -10.08 4.71
C SER A 87 -2.02 -9.22 5.76
N PHE A 88 -1.85 -7.90 5.73
CA PHE A 88 -2.56 -6.98 6.62
C PHE A 88 -4.07 -7.06 6.42
N TYR A 89 -4.53 -7.04 5.17
CA TYR A 89 -5.96 -7.22 4.89
C TYR A 89 -6.48 -8.59 5.32
N LYS A 90 -5.69 -9.66 5.17
CA LYS A 90 -6.07 -10.97 5.73
C LYS A 90 -6.25 -10.91 7.23
N TRP A 91 -5.32 -10.26 7.92
CA TRP A 91 -5.31 -10.16 9.36
C TRP A 91 -6.52 -9.40 9.90
N ILE A 92 -6.84 -8.22 9.35
CA ILE A 92 -8.02 -7.44 9.79
C ILE A 92 -9.37 -8.04 9.37
N ASN A 93 -9.38 -9.01 8.43
CA ASN A 93 -10.60 -9.70 7.98
C ASN A 93 -10.62 -11.15 8.51
N ASN A 94 -10.15 -11.36 9.74
CA ASN A 94 -10.26 -12.64 10.46
C ASN A 94 -9.70 -13.86 9.70
N GLY A 95 -8.67 -13.67 8.87
CA GLY A 95 -8.05 -14.73 8.09
C GLY A 95 -8.52 -14.83 6.65
N GLU A 96 -9.48 -14.01 6.21
CA GLU A 96 -10.00 -14.02 4.84
C GLU A 96 -9.44 -12.88 3.98
N TYR A 97 -9.29 -13.13 2.67
CA TYR A 97 -8.87 -12.08 1.74
C TYR A 97 -10.09 -11.35 1.16
N PRO A 98 -10.27 -10.04 1.37
CA PRO A 98 -11.35 -9.30 0.74
C PRO A 98 -11.06 -9.04 -0.75
N GLU A 99 -12.11 -8.86 -1.57
CA GLU A 99 -11.99 -8.72 -3.04
C GLU A 99 -10.98 -7.67 -3.49
N LYS A 100 -10.91 -6.55 -2.75
CA LYS A 100 -9.98 -5.44 -2.98
C LYS A 100 -8.49 -5.82 -2.99
N VAL A 101 -8.12 -6.98 -2.44
CA VAL A 101 -6.74 -7.50 -2.48
C VAL A 101 -6.63 -8.92 -3.03
N LYS A 102 -7.74 -9.58 -3.34
CA LYS A 102 -7.73 -10.93 -3.96
C LYS A 102 -6.95 -10.95 -5.28
N TRP A 103 -7.01 -9.85 -6.05
CA TRP A 103 -6.29 -9.70 -7.33
C TRP A 103 -4.77 -9.68 -7.19
N ILE A 104 -4.23 -9.39 -5.99
CA ILE A 104 -2.79 -9.38 -5.75
C ILE A 104 -2.28 -10.83 -5.76
N LYS A 105 -1.73 -11.28 -6.89
CA LYS A 105 -1.13 -12.61 -7.03
C LYS A 105 0.26 -12.60 -6.40
N THR A 106 0.46 -13.35 -5.31
CA THR A 106 1.75 -13.43 -4.64
C THR A 106 2.20 -14.88 -4.50
N THR A 107 3.38 -15.18 -5.01
CA THR A 107 4.17 -16.36 -4.66
C THR A 107 5.26 -15.92 -3.68
N LEU A 108 5.24 -16.44 -2.46
CA LEU A 108 6.31 -16.27 -1.49
C LEU A 108 7.49 -17.14 -1.96
N LYS A 109 8.53 -16.52 -2.55
CA LYS A 109 9.72 -17.26 -3.02
C LYS A 109 10.77 -17.51 -1.94
N ASN A 110 10.55 -17.10 -0.68
CA ASN A 110 11.58 -17.24 0.35
C ASN A 110 10.98 -17.59 1.72
N ARG A 111 11.34 -18.75 2.27
CA ARG A 111 10.82 -19.30 3.54
C ARG A 111 11.32 -18.53 4.77
N ASN A 112 12.33 -17.65 4.62
CA ASN A 112 13.01 -16.97 5.73
C ASN A 112 12.62 -15.50 5.95
N LYS A 113 11.76 -14.89 5.11
CA LYS A 113 11.27 -13.52 5.36
C LYS A 113 10.07 -13.60 6.33
N LYS A 114 10.28 -13.21 7.59
CA LYS A 114 9.20 -13.07 8.58
C LYS A 114 8.20 -12.01 8.09
N LEU A 115 6.98 -12.44 7.81
CA LEU A 115 5.85 -11.54 7.61
C LEU A 115 5.67 -10.65 8.85
N PRO A 116 5.09 -9.44 8.70
CA PRO A 116 4.73 -8.65 9.86
C PRO A 116 3.84 -9.49 10.80
N GLN A 117 4.26 -9.60 12.05
CA GLN A 117 3.37 -10.09 13.10
C GLN A 117 2.58 -8.87 13.56
N PHE A 118 1.33 -8.82 13.15
CA PHE A 118 0.42 -7.76 13.54
C PHE A 118 -0.06 -8.06 14.96
N ASN A 119 0.51 -7.37 15.95
CA ASN A 119 0.01 -7.45 17.31
C ASN A 119 -1.38 -6.81 17.36
N LYS A 120 -2.33 -7.52 17.97
CA LYS A 120 -3.70 -7.04 18.15
C LYS A 120 -3.68 -5.80 19.04
N PHE A 121 -4.38 -4.74 18.61
CA PHE A 121 -4.78 -3.64 19.49
C PHE A 121 -5.55 -4.19 20.70
#